data_AF-F7UVF1-F1
#
_entry.id   AF-F7UVF1-F1
#
_cell.length_a   1.000
_cell.length_b   1.000
_cell.length_c   1.000
_cell.angle_alpha   90.00
_cell.angle_beta   90.00
_cell.angle_gamma   90.00
#
_symmetry.space_group_name_H-M   'P 1'
#
loop_
_entity.id
_entity.type
_entity.pdbx_description
1 polymer ?
#
loop_
_entity_poly.entity_id
_entity_poly.type
_entity_poly.pdbx_seq_one_letter_code
_entity_poly.pdbx_strand_id
1 'polypeptide(L)'
;MNSTVDETALRAVASDPQYGPNSVKYIRNLFEYAACAMAMPFELAALDANKDTLGGEAYREARQELDRNRTSKHESAISSLATLNRMAEKLNLAPVYTGNPLDDHRGDVAHVIFTLCKHLLDEDDYGAGWTSR
;
A
#
# COMPACT_ATOMS: atom_id res chain seq x y z
N MET A 1 4.46 -8.50 19.58
CA MET A 1 3.06 -8.42 19.12
C MET A 1 3.10 -8.44 17.61
N ASN A 2 2.25 -9.22 16.95
CA ASN A 2 2.13 -9.13 15.49
C ASN A 2 1.40 -7.83 15.18
N SER A 3 2.02 -6.93 14.41
CA SER A 3 1.38 -5.69 13.98
C SER A 3 0.22 -6.01 13.03
N THR A 4 -0.92 -5.36 13.22
CA THR A 4 -2.15 -5.54 12.42
C THR A 4 -2.70 -4.20 11.98
N VAL A 5 -3.70 -4.22 11.10
CA VAL A 5 -4.47 -3.03 10.75
C VAL A 5 -5.83 -3.03 11.45
N ASP A 6 -6.24 -1.86 11.91
CA ASP A 6 -7.58 -1.58 12.41
C ASP A 6 -8.38 -0.82 11.33
N GLU A 7 -9.26 -1.57 10.65
CA GLU A 7 -10.15 -1.05 9.60
C GLU A 7 -11.17 -0.04 10.15
N THR A 8 -11.59 -0.22 11.40
CA THR A 8 -12.56 0.68 12.03
C THR A 8 -11.92 2.04 12.26
N ALA A 9 -10.67 2.06 12.72
CA ALA A 9 -9.89 3.28 12.84
C ALA A 9 -9.68 3.97 11.49
N LEU A 10 -9.34 3.22 10.44
CA LEU A 10 -9.15 3.78 9.10
C LEU A 10 -10.44 4.40 8.56
N ARG A 11 -11.57 3.69 8.69
CA ARG A 11 -12.88 4.18 8.25
C ARG A 11 -13.32 5.43 9.00
N ALA A 12 -13.08 5.47 10.32
CA ALA A 12 -13.36 6.64 11.13
C ALA A 12 -12.50 7.85 10.71
N VAL A 13 -11.20 7.65 10.43
CA VAL A 13 -10.34 8.71 9.86
C VAL A 13 -10.82 9.16 8.48
N ALA A 14 -11.23 8.22 7.62
CA ALA A 14 -11.67 8.52 6.26
C ALA A 14 -13.04 9.22 6.20
N SER A 15 -13.90 8.97 7.18
CA SER A 15 -15.24 9.56 7.28
C SER A 15 -15.26 10.90 8.04
N ASP A 16 -14.15 11.25 8.70
CA ASP A 16 -14.05 12.48 9.46
C ASP A 16 -14.08 13.72 8.54
N PRO A 17 -14.90 14.75 8.82
CA PRO A 17 -15.01 15.93 7.96
C PRO A 17 -13.70 16.73 7.81
N GLN A 18 -12.81 16.68 8.81
CA GLN A 18 -11.55 17.41 8.81
C GLN A 18 -10.44 16.63 8.11
N TYR A 19 -10.33 15.32 8.37
CA TYR A 19 -9.24 14.47 7.89
C TYR A 19 -9.60 13.63 6.66
N GLY A 20 -10.87 13.33 6.43
CA GLY A 20 -11.37 12.48 5.35
C GLY A 20 -10.83 12.86 3.96
N PRO A 21 -10.98 14.11 3.50
CA PRO A 21 -10.46 14.53 2.18
C PRO A 21 -8.95 14.32 2.01
N ASN A 22 -8.18 14.50 3.09
CA ASN A 22 -6.73 14.33 3.09
C ASN A 22 -6.32 12.86 3.24
N SER A 23 -7.13 12.03 3.92
CA SER A 23 -6.88 10.61 4.14
C SER A 23 -6.78 9.82 2.83
N VAL A 24 -7.57 10.21 1.81
CA VAL A 24 -7.63 9.55 0.50
C VAL A 24 -6.27 9.51 -0.20
N LYS A 25 -5.49 10.58 -0.10
CA LYS A 25 -4.13 10.61 -0.67
C LYS A 25 -3.23 9.55 -0.03
N TYR A 26 -3.31 9.40 1.29
CA TYR A 26 -2.49 8.43 2.02
C TYR A 26 -2.93 6.99 1.72
N ILE A 27 -4.25 6.74 1.65
CA ILE A 27 -4.81 5.45 1.24
C ILE A 27 -4.38 5.10 -0.18
N ARG A 28 -4.39 6.05 -1.12
CA ARG A 28 -3.91 5.85 -2.49
C ARG A 28 -2.44 5.39 -2.52
N ASN A 29 -1.58 5.99 -1.71
CA ASN A 29 -0.17 5.58 -1.65
C ASN A 29 0.00 4.13 -1.19
N LEU A 30 -0.88 3.64 -0.29
CA LEU A 30 -0.90 2.23 0.11
C LEU A 30 -1.24 1.32 -1.09
N PHE A 31 -2.31 1.66 -1.82
CA PHE A 31 -2.72 0.92 -3.02
C PHE A 31 -1.66 0.96 -4.12
N GLU A 32 -1.01 2.10 -4.35
CA GLU A 32 0.04 2.23 -5.35
C GLU A 32 1.23 1.32 -5.06
N TYR A 33 1.62 1.20 -3.78
CA TYR A 33 2.65 0.24 -3.38
C TYR A 33 2.20 -1.20 -3.58
N ALA A 34 0.99 -1.56 -3.12
CA ALA A 34 0.45 -2.90 -3.28
C ALA A 34 0.38 -3.32 -4.77
N ALA A 35 -0.13 -2.44 -5.63
CA ALA A 35 -0.21 -2.66 -7.06
C ALA A 35 1.18 -2.83 -7.70
N CYS A 36 2.14 -1.97 -7.36
CA CYS A 36 3.51 -2.07 -7.87
C CYS A 36 4.19 -3.38 -7.43
N ALA A 37 4.05 -3.75 -6.17
CA ALA A 37 4.63 -4.98 -5.65
C ALA A 37 3.96 -6.25 -6.21
N MET A 38 2.66 -6.23 -6.53
CA MET A 38 1.98 -7.32 -7.24
C MET A 38 2.38 -7.41 -8.72
N ALA A 39 2.64 -6.28 -9.38
CA ALA A 39 3.07 -6.24 -10.78
C ALA A 39 4.52 -6.69 -10.96
N MET A 40 5.38 -6.44 -9.97
CA MET A 40 6.83 -6.65 -10.07
C MET A 40 7.24 -8.06 -10.56
N PRO A 41 6.64 -9.18 -10.11
CA PRO A 41 7.00 -10.51 -10.63
C PRO A 41 6.73 -10.66 -12.14
N PHE A 42 5.65 -10.06 -12.65
CA PHE A 42 5.31 -10.10 -14.07
C PHE A 42 6.26 -9.21 -14.88
N GLU A 43 6.58 -8.03 -14.36
CA GLU A 43 7.55 -7.12 -15.00
C GLU A 43 8.95 -7.74 -15.05
N LEU A 44 9.39 -8.41 -13.99
CA LEU A 44 10.65 -9.14 -13.97
C LEU A 44 10.65 -10.32 -14.95
N ALA A 45 9.56 -11.09 -15.02
CA ALA A 45 9.45 -12.19 -15.98
C ALA A 45 9.50 -11.69 -17.44
N ALA A 46 8.85 -10.54 -17.71
CA ALA A 46 8.90 -9.90 -19.02
C ALA A 46 10.31 -9.40 -19.38
N LEU A 47 11.04 -8.82 -18.40
CA LEU A 47 12.44 -8.44 -18.59
C LEU A 47 13.34 -9.65 -18.85
N ASP A 48 13.16 -10.74 -18.09
CA ASP A 48 13.93 -11.97 -18.23
C ASP A 48 13.72 -12.60 -19.62
N ALA A 49 12.49 -12.57 -20.15
CA ALA A 49 12.19 -13.05 -21.50
C ALA A 49 12.87 -12.24 -22.62
N ASN A 50 13.26 -10.99 -22.35
CA ASN A 50 13.91 -10.08 -23.31
C ASN A 50 15.40 -9.86 -23.03
N LYS A 51 16.00 -10.65 -22.13
CA LYS A 51 17.40 -10.46 -21.70
C LYS A 51 18.40 -10.53 -22.86
N ASP A 52 18.18 -11.46 -23.79
CA ASP A 52 19.10 -11.68 -24.91
C ASP A 52 19.03 -10.55 -25.97
N THR A 53 17.93 -9.80 -26.00
CA THR A 53 17.71 -8.69 -26.95
C THR A 53 18.08 -7.32 -26.36
N LEU A 54 17.88 -7.10 -25.06
CA LEU A 54 18.18 -5.84 -24.36
C LEU A 54 19.69 -5.59 -24.18
N GLY A 55 20.50 -6.65 -24.16
CA GLY A 55 21.90 -6.56 -23.78
C GLY A 55 22.09 -6.41 -22.26
N GLY A 56 23.27 -6.81 -21.76
CA GLY A 56 23.49 -6.99 -20.32
C GLY A 56 23.49 -5.70 -19.49
N GLU A 57 23.81 -4.54 -20.09
CA GLU A 57 23.76 -3.24 -19.40
C GLU A 57 22.32 -2.75 -19.26
N ALA A 58 21.58 -2.63 -20.35
CA ALA A 58 20.19 -2.18 -20.34
C ALA A 58 19.29 -3.11 -19.49
N TYR A 59 19.52 -4.43 -19.52
CA TYR A 59 18.82 -5.36 -18.65
C TYR A 59 19.06 -5.07 -17.16
N ARG A 60 20.31 -4.78 -16.76
CA ARG A 60 20.65 -4.46 -15.37
C ARG A 60 20.03 -3.13 -14.94
N GLU A 61 20.05 -2.12 -15.81
CA GLU A 61 19.43 -0.82 -15.54
C GLU A 61 17.91 -0.96 -15.37
N ALA A 62 17.23 -1.66 -16.28
CA ALA A 62 15.80 -1.89 -16.18
C ALA A 62 15.41 -2.62 -14.89
N ARG A 63 16.17 -3.66 -14.51
CA ARG A 63 15.93 -4.41 -13.27
C ARG A 63 16.15 -3.56 -12.02
N GLN A 64 17.18 -2.69 -12.02
CA GLN A 64 17.40 -1.74 -10.93
C GLN A 64 16.27 -0.71 -10.85
N GLU A 65 15.78 -0.22 -11.98
CA GLU A 65 14.70 0.77 -12.00
C GLU A 65 13.40 0.21 -11.41
N LEU A 66 13.06 -1.05 -11.70
CA LEU A 66 11.92 -1.72 -11.06
C LEU A 66 12.07 -1.77 -9.53
N ASP A 67 13.25 -2.13 -9.03
CA ASP A 67 13.49 -2.21 -7.59
C ASP A 67 13.47 -0.84 -6.91
N ARG A 68 14.02 0.20 -7.57
CA ARG A 68 13.97 1.59 -7.09
C ARG A 68 12.54 2.10 -7.04
N ASN A 69 11.75 1.88 -8.08
CA ASN A 69 10.35 2.28 -8.14
C ASN A 69 9.54 1.60 -7.01
N ARG A 70 9.70 0.27 -6.83
CA ARG A 70 9.06 -0.47 -5.74
C ARG A 70 9.46 0.10 -4.37
N THR A 71 10.75 0.34 -4.16
CA THR A 71 11.27 0.83 -2.88
C THR A 71 10.77 2.23 -2.56
N SER A 72 10.75 3.13 -3.54
CA SER A 72 10.20 4.49 -3.42
C SER A 72 8.71 4.46 -3.06
N LYS A 73 7.91 3.63 -3.74
CA LYS A 73 6.48 3.46 -3.41
C LYS A 73 6.28 2.89 -2.02
N HIS A 74 7.12 1.94 -1.60
CA HIS A 74 7.07 1.39 -0.25
C HIS A 74 7.34 2.46 0.82
N GLU A 75 8.32 3.33 0.62
CA GLU A 75 8.62 4.43 1.55
C GLU A 75 7.48 5.44 1.64
N SER A 76 6.87 5.77 0.49
CA SER A 76 5.67 6.60 0.44
C SER A 76 4.51 5.98 1.22
N ALA A 77 4.31 4.66 1.08
CA ALA A 77 3.27 3.93 1.79
C ALA A 77 3.53 3.88 3.30
N ILE A 78 4.76 3.62 3.74
CA ILE A 78 5.17 3.65 5.16
C ILE A 78 4.88 5.03 5.77
N SER A 79 5.30 6.11 5.10
CA SER A 79 5.07 7.48 5.56
C SER A 79 3.57 7.82 5.63
N SER A 80 2.79 7.30 4.68
CA SER A 80 1.35 7.45 4.63
C SER A 80 0.65 6.73 5.78
N LEU A 81 1.08 5.51 6.08
CA LEU A 81 0.56 4.71 7.21
C LEU A 81 0.86 5.39 8.55
N ALA A 82 2.08 5.92 8.75
CA ALA A 82 2.43 6.72 9.92
C ALA A 82 1.54 7.98 10.04
N THR A 83 1.20 8.60 8.91
CA THR A 83 0.34 9.78 8.89
C THR A 83 -1.12 9.45 9.22
N LEU A 84 -1.64 8.32 8.73
CA LEU A 84 -2.96 7.82 9.09
C LEU A 84 -3.05 7.51 10.59
N ASN A 85 -2.01 6.91 11.19
CA ASN A 85 -1.91 6.72 12.64
C ASN A 85 -2.00 8.05 13.41
N ARG A 86 -1.26 9.08 12.97
CA ARG A 86 -1.32 10.42 13.58
C ARG A 86 -2.69 11.09 13.42
N MET A 87 -3.41 10.83 12.32
CA MET A 87 -4.78 11.33 12.16
C MET A 87 -5.74 10.64 13.13
N ALA A 88 -5.65 9.31 13.25
CA ALA A 88 -6.42 8.55 14.23
C ALA A 88 -6.17 9.03 15.67
N GLU A 89 -4.90 9.25 16.04
CA GLU A 89 -4.54 9.78 17.35
C GLU A 89 -5.21 11.13 17.65
N LYS A 90 -5.21 12.07 16.68
CA LYS A 90 -5.86 13.38 16.85
C LYS A 90 -7.37 13.29 17.03
N LEU A 91 -7.99 12.22 16.54
CA LEU A 91 -9.41 11.93 16.72
C LEU A 91 -9.69 11.11 17.98
N ASN A 92 -8.69 10.81 18.80
CA ASN A 92 -8.76 9.90 19.95
C ASN A 92 -9.23 8.48 19.57
N LEU A 93 -8.83 8.01 18.39
CA LEU A 93 -9.10 6.66 17.89
C LEU A 93 -7.92 5.72 18.14
N ALA A 94 -8.16 4.42 18.03
CA ALA A 94 -7.10 3.43 17.94
C ALA A 94 -6.25 3.68 16.68
N PRO A 95 -4.95 3.32 16.67
CA PRO A 95 -4.11 3.50 15.50
C PRO A 95 -4.56 2.59 14.35
N VAL A 96 -4.48 3.09 13.12
CA VAL A 96 -4.75 2.30 11.90
C VAL A 96 -3.80 1.11 11.78
N TYR A 97 -2.55 1.28 12.20
CA TYR A 97 -1.53 0.24 12.28
C TYR A 97 -1.08 0.11 13.74
N THR A 98 -1.21 -1.08 14.33
CA THR A 98 -0.99 -1.27 15.78
C THR A 98 0.49 -1.24 16.20
N GLY A 99 1.42 -1.29 15.26
CA GLY A 99 2.86 -1.14 15.50
C GLY A 99 3.39 0.27 15.21
N ASN A 100 4.71 0.40 15.04
CA ASN A 100 5.31 1.63 14.53
C ASN A 100 5.81 1.39 13.09
N PRO A 101 5.15 1.93 12.05
CA PRO A 101 5.53 1.62 10.67
C PRO A 101 6.91 2.17 10.28
N LEU A 102 7.49 3.08 11.08
CA LEU A 102 8.83 3.63 10.87
C LEU A 102 9.95 2.79 11.52
N ASP A 103 9.63 2.04 12.57
CA ASP A 103 10.61 1.24 13.34
C ASP A 103 10.45 -0.26 13.09
N ASP A 104 9.26 -0.70 12.70
CA ASP A 104 8.95 -2.10 12.43
C ASP A 104 9.67 -2.60 11.17
N HIS A 105 9.88 -3.91 11.10
CA HIS A 105 10.55 -4.52 9.96
C HIS A 105 9.77 -4.27 8.67
N ARG A 106 10.43 -3.77 7.63
CA ARG A 106 9.79 -3.35 6.37
C ARG A 106 8.94 -4.44 5.73
N GLY A 107 9.33 -5.71 5.86
CA GLY A 107 8.54 -6.84 5.36
C GLY A 107 7.20 -7.01 6.07
N ASP A 108 7.15 -6.72 7.37
CA ASP A 108 5.94 -6.84 8.17
C ASP A 108 4.99 -5.70 7.84
N VAL A 109 5.52 -4.48 7.69
CA VAL A 109 4.75 -3.31 7.24
C VAL A 109 4.17 -3.55 5.84
N ALA A 110 4.97 -4.10 4.91
CA ALA A 110 4.51 -4.46 3.58
C ALA A 110 3.34 -5.46 3.62
N HIS A 111 3.47 -6.53 4.41
CA HIS A 111 2.42 -7.53 4.56
C HIS A 111 1.12 -6.91 5.08
N VAL A 112 1.23 -6.01 6.05
CA VAL A 112 0.06 -5.37 6.64
C VAL A 112 -0.60 -4.38 5.66
N ILE A 113 0.17 -3.66 4.85
CA ILE A 113 -0.37 -2.84 3.75
C ILE A 113 -1.17 -3.70 2.76
N PHE A 114 -0.66 -4.87 2.39
CA PHE A 114 -1.37 -5.80 1.52
C PHE A 114 -2.69 -6.28 2.11
N THR A 115 -2.67 -6.68 3.39
CA THR A 115 -3.86 -7.12 4.11
C THR A 115 -4.91 -6.00 4.11
N LEU A 116 -4.53 -4.77 4.44
CA LEU A 116 -5.45 -3.63 4.40
C LEU A 116 -6.04 -3.37 3.01
N CYS A 117 -5.20 -3.32 1.97
CA CYS A 117 -5.68 -3.09 0.61
C CYS A 117 -6.64 -4.19 0.15
N LYS A 118 -6.41 -5.44 0.55
CA LYS A 118 -7.33 -6.54 0.28
C LYS A 118 -8.68 -6.32 0.96
N HIS A 119 -8.69 -6.01 2.26
CA HIS A 119 -9.94 -5.79 3.00
C HIS A 119 -10.77 -4.64 2.42
N LEU A 120 -10.12 -3.53 2.05
CA LEU A 120 -10.80 -2.41 1.39
C LEU A 120 -11.43 -2.77 0.04
N LEU A 121 -10.89 -3.77 -0.67
CA LEU A 121 -11.46 -4.26 -1.94
C LEU A 121 -12.58 -5.28 -1.71
N ASP A 122 -12.43 -6.18 -0.74
CA ASP A 122 -13.43 -7.22 -0.42
C ASP A 122 -14.76 -6.61 0.09
N GLU A 123 -14.71 -5.41 0.67
CA GLU A 123 -15.89 -4.70 1.17
C GLU A 123 -16.73 -4.04 0.05
N ASP A 124 -16.17 -3.79 -1.13
CA ASP A 124 -16.91 -3.28 -2.29
C ASP A 124 -17.69 -4.40 -3.02
N ASP A 125 -17.40 -5.69 -2.75
CA ASP A 125 -17.93 -6.83 -3.51
C ASP A 125 -19.18 -7.52 -2.90
N TYR A 126 -19.68 -7.10 -1.73
CA TYR A 126 -20.89 -7.71 -1.11
C TYR A 126 -21.98 -6.72 -0.63
N GLY A 127 -21.95 -5.45 -1.05
CA GLY A 127 -22.83 -4.41 -0.49
C GLY A 127 -23.74 -3.63 -1.45
N ALA A 128 -23.47 -3.57 -2.75
CA ALA A 128 -24.27 -2.71 -3.64
C ALA A 128 -24.30 -3.18 -5.10
N GLY A 129 -25.33 -3.96 -5.43
CA GLY A 129 -26.05 -3.92 -6.70
C GLY A 129 -25.28 -3.60 -7.98
N TRP A 130 -24.49 -4.56 -8.48
CA TRP A 130 -24.19 -4.66 -9.92
C TRP A 130 -25.16 -5.62 -10.64
N THR A 131 -26.46 -5.45 -10.38
CA THR A 131 -27.54 -5.92 -11.26
C THR A 131 -28.68 -4.93 -11.21
N SER A 132 -28.57 -3.85 -11.98
CA SER A 132 -29.70 -3.14 -12.62
C SER A 132 -29.19 -1.89 -13.34
N ARG A 133 -28.89 -2.04 -14.63
CA ARG A 133 -29.37 -1.16 -15.70
C ARG A 133 -29.15 -1.83 -17.05
#